data_AF-A0A359IHX3-F1
#
_entry.id   AF-A0A359IHX3-F1
#
_cell.length_a   1.000
_cell.length_b   1.000
_cell.length_c   1.000
_cell.angle_alpha   90.00
_cell.angle_beta   90.00
_cell.angle_gamma   90.00
#
_symmetry.space_group_name_H-M   'P 1'
#
loop_
_entity.id
_entity.type
_entity.pdbx_description
1 polymer ?
#
loop_
_entity_poly.entity_id
_entity_poly.type
_entity_poly.pdbx_seq_one_letter_code
_entity_poly.pdbx_strand_id
1 'polypeptide(L)' 'DYNAYFSIVSNISFLNGENKNNWSADFDWLLKESNMLKVVEGKYISNSESKRYKGIKDWLNEMKEGADGGIN' A
#
# COMPACT_ATOMS: atom_id res chain seq x y z
N ASP A 1 6.89 -9.23 -3.09
CA ASP A 1 7.37 -8.56 -4.32
C ASP A 1 7.40 -7.05 -4.08
N TYR A 2 8.51 -6.38 -4.41
CA TYR A 2 8.63 -4.92 -4.28
C TYR A 2 7.84 -4.17 -5.35
N ASN A 3 7.62 -4.74 -6.53
CA ASN A 3 6.84 -4.10 -7.59
C ASN A 3 5.40 -3.84 -7.12
N ALA A 4 4.78 -4.89 -6.56
CA ALA A 4 3.50 -4.85 -5.87
C ALA A 4 3.43 -3.73 -4.81
N TYR A 5 4.45 -3.65 -3.95
CA TYR A 5 4.52 -2.64 -2.89
C TYR A 5 4.61 -1.21 -3.45
N PHE A 6 5.51 -0.97 -4.41
CA PHE A 6 5.66 0.37 -4.99
C PHE A 6 4.46 0.79 -5.84
N SER A 7 3.73 -0.16 -6.45
CA SER A 7 2.44 0.12 -7.08
C SER A 7 1.38 0.59 -6.08
N ILE A 8 1.36 0.05 -4.85
CA ILE A 8 0.48 0.55 -3.79
C ILE A 8 0.89 1.99 -3.41
N VAL A 9 2.17 2.21 -3.13
CA VAL A 9 2.70 3.51 -2.69
C VAL A 9 2.39 4.62 -3.70
N SER A 10 2.55 4.36 -5.00
CA SER A 10 2.30 5.35 -6.05
C SER A 10 0.83 5.76 -6.18
N ASN A 11 -0.10 4.98 -5.61
CA ASN A 11 -1.53 5.28 -5.63
C ASN A 11 -2.03 5.96 -4.35
N ILE A 12 -1.17 6.24 -3.37
CA ILE A 12 -1.55 6.90 -2.11
C ILE A 12 -1.08 8.35 -2.16
N SER A 13 -2.01 9.28 -2.37
CA SER A 13 -1.78 10.73 -2.44
C SER A 13 -0.93 11.26 -1.27
N PHE A 14 -1.22 10.83 -0.04
CA PHE A 14 -0.49 11.28 1.15
C PHE A 14 1.01 10.96 1.12
N LEU A 15 1.40 9.78 0.61
CA LEU A 15 2.81 9.37 0.52
C LEU A 15 3.56 10.11 -0.59
N ASN A 16 2.83 10.69 -1.55
CA ASN A 16 3.37 11.36 -2.73
C ASN A 16 3.35 12.88 -2.64
N GLY A 17 3.16 13.46 -1.44
CA GLY A 17 3.22 14.92 -1.26
C GLY A 17 1.86 15.63 -1.26
N GLU A 18 0.75 14.95 -1.57
CA GLU A 18 -0.58 15.55 -1.59
C GLU A 18 -1.18 15.66 -0.18
N ASN A 19 -0.49 16.42 0.67
CA ASN A 19 -0.91 16.72 2.04
C ASN A 19 -0.54 18.17 2.40
N LYS A 20 -1.03 18.63 3.57
CA LYS A 20 -0.93 20.03 3.99
C LYS A 20 0.50 20.59 4.07
N ASN A 21 1.50 19.71 4.20
CA ASN A 21 2.90 20.10 4.40
C ASN A 21 3.79 19.73 3.21
N ASN A 22 3.19 19.28 2.09
CA ASN A 22 3.93 18.77 0.93
C ASN A 22 4.95 17.67 1.29
N TRP A 23 4.64 16.88 2.33
CA TRP A 23 5.53 15.82 2.80
C TRP A 23 5.40 14.59 1.90
N SER A 24 6.50 14.01 1.46
CA SER A 24 6.52 12.75 0.72
C SER A 24 7.40 11.73 1.42
N ALA A 25 7.06 10.45 1.24
CA ALA A 25 7.87 9.35 1.72
C ALA A 25 9.03 9.09 0.73
N ASP A 26 10.26 9.08 1.25
CA ASP A 26 11.43 8.62 0.49
C ASP A 26 11.62 7.09 0.63
N PHE A 27 12.57 6.53 -0.13
CA PHE A 27 12.85 5.10 -0.10
C PHE A 27 13.29 4.61 1.30
N ASP A 28 14.10 5.40 2.01
CA ASP A 28 14.55 5.03 3.35
C ASP A 28 13.40 4.94 4.35
N TRP A 29 12.38 5.79 4.20
CA TRP A 29 11.16 5.73 4.99
C TRP A 29 10.29 4.55 4.61
N LEU A 30 10.14 4.28 3.31
CA LEU A 30 9.29 3.21 2.77
C LEU A 30 9.84 1.80 3.06
N LEU A 31 11.15 1.62 2.98
CA LEU A 31 11.81 0.33 3.18
C LEU A 31 11.92 -0.08 4.65
N LYS A 32 11.60 0.81 5.59
CA LYS A 32 11.45 0.45 7.00
C LYS A 32 10.25 -0.46 7.16
N GLU A 33 10.47 -1.66 7.68
CA GLU A 33 9.45 -2.69 7.90
C GLU A 33 8.19 -2.14 8.60
N SER A 34 8.36 -1.36 9.66
CA SER A 34 7.25 -0.77 10.41
C SER A 34 6.42 0.24 9.62
N ASN A 35 6.98 0.88 8.59
CA ASN A 35 6.26 1.79 7.71
C ASN A 35 5.64 1.04 6.53
N MET A 36 6.35 0.06 5.98
CA MET A 36 5.83 -0.87 4.98
C MET A 36 4.52 -1.53 5.46
N LEU A 37 4.48 -2.01 6.71
CA LEU A 37 3.27 -2.58 7.32
C LEU A 37 2.11 -1.58 7.32
N LYS A 38 2.33 -0.34 7.76
CA LYS A 38 1.28 0.70 7.78
C LYS A 38 0.75 1.01 6.37
N VAL A 39 1.61 1.00 5.36
CA VAL A 39 1.22 1.21 3.97
C VAL A 39 0.33 0.07 3.50
N VAL A 40 0.74 -1.18 3.72
CA VAL A 40 -0.03 -2.37 3.33
C VAL A 40 -1.37 -2.44 4.06
N GLU A 41 -1.41 -2.11 5.35
CA GLU A 41 -2.65 -1.99 6.14
C GLU A 41 -3.56 -0.85 5.68
N GLY A 42 -3.05 0.05 4.84
CA GLY A 42 -3.81 1.15 4.27
C GLY A 42 -3.96 2.35 5.20
N LYS A 43 -3.07 2.52 6.18
CA LYS A 43 -3.14 3.59 7.17
C LYS A 43 -3.17 5.01 6.57
N TYR A 44 -2.57 5.18 5.40
CA TYR A 44 -2.38 6.48 4.76
C TYR A 44 -3.38 6.78 3.63
N ILE A 45 -4.38 5.92 3.44
CA ILE A 45 -5.40 6.09 2.40
C ILE A 45 -6.45 7.07 2.89
N SER A 46 -6.80 8.06 2.06
CA SER A 46 -7.92 8.96 2.36
C SER A 46 -9.29 8.29 2.13
N ASN A 47 -10.34 8.85 2.71
CA ASN A 47 -11.72 8.36 2.50
C ASN A 47 -12.13 8.38 1.01
N SER A 48 -11.64 9.35 0.22
CA SER A 48 -11.87 9.42 -1.23
C SER A 48 -11.14 8.32 -2.00
N GLU A 49 -9.95 7.90 -1.54
CA GLU A 49 -9.15 6.84 -2.15
C GLU A 49 -9.56 5.44 -1.67
N SER A 50 -10.23 5.32 -0.52
CA SER A 50 -10.66 4.06 0.08
C SER A 50 -11.47 3.16 -0.86
N LYS A 51 -12.26 3.75 -1.77
CA LYS A 51 -13.02 3.03 -2.81
C LYS A 51 -12.09 2.36 -3.83
N ARG A 52 -11.01 3.02 -4.23
CA ARG A 52 -9.97 2.48 -5.13
C ARG A 52 -9.16 1.40 -4.40
N TYR A 53 -8.92 1.60 -3.10
CA TYR A 53 -8.20 0.65 -2.27
C TYR A 53 -9.01 -0.59 -1.89
N LYS A 54 -10.35 -0.55 -1.99
CA LYS A 54 -11.17 -1.77 -1.86
C LYS A 54 -10.74 -2.82 -2.90
N GLY A 55 -10.53 -2.41 -4.16
CA GLY A 55 -9.98 -3.30 -5.19
C GLY A 55 -8.53 -3.73 -4.94
N ILE A 56 -7.72 -2.91 -4.27
CA ILE A 56 -6.37 -3.30 -3.83
C ILE A 56 -6.43 -4.32 -2.68
N LYS A 57 -7.40 -4.22 -1.77
CA LYS A 57 -7.62 -5.25 -0.73
C LYS A 57 -8.04 -6.57 -1.35
N ASP A 58 -8.90 -6.54 -2.37
CA ASP A 58 -9.29 -7.72 -3.12
C ASP A 58 -8.06 -8.35 -3.80
N TRP A 59 -7.25 -7.55 -4.49
CA TRP A 59 -5.97 -8.01 -5.08
C TRP A 59 -4.95 -8.52 -4.05
N LEU A 60 -4.81 -7.86 -2.89
CA LEU A 60 -3.94 -8.33 -1.80
C LEU A 60 -4.41 -9.66 -1.22
N ASN A 61 -5.73 -9.87 -1.12
CA ASN A 61 -6.31 -11.13 -0.67
C ASN A 61 -6.09 -12.23 -1.72
N GLU A 62 -6.28 -11.94 -3.01
CA GLU A 62 -5.95 -12.85 -4.12
C GLU A 62 -4.47 -13.25 -4.11
N MET A 63 -3.56 -12.32 -3.82
CA MET A 63 -2.12 -12.64 -3.69
C MET A 63 -1.81 -13.50 -2.46
N LYS A 64 -2.51 -13.31 -1.34
CA LYS A 64 -2.35 -14.14 -0.13
C LYS A 64 -2.90 -15.55 -0.36
N GLU A 65 -4.09 -15.66 -0.95
CA GLU A 65 -4.71 -16.94 -1.27
C GLU A 65 -3.92 -17.71 -2.34
N GLY A 66 -3.35 -17.02 -3.33
CA GLY A 66 -2.48 -17.62 -4.34
C GLY A 66 -1.08 -18.02 -3.84
N ALA A 67 -0.61 -17.43 -2.74
CA ALA A 67 0.65 -17.83 -2.08
C ALA A 67 0.47 -19.02 -1.12
N ASP A 68 -0.73 -19.18 -0.54
CA ASP A 68 -1.13 -20.31 0.29
C ASP A 68 -1.76 -21.48 -0.51
N GLY A 69 -1.87 -21.33 -1.84
CA GLY A 69 -2.43 -22.31 -2.79
C GLY A 69 -1.56 -23.55 -3.07
N GLY A 70 -0.87 -24.06 -2.05
CA GLY A 70 -0.30 -25.40 -2.02
C GLY A 70 -1.00 -26.23 -0.94
N ILE A 71 -1.88 -27.14 -1.38
CA ILE A 71 -2.68 -28.12 -0.61
C ILE A 71 -3.94 -27.48 0.04
N ASN A 72 -5.18 -27.69 -0.42
CA ASN A 72 -5.83 -28.81 -1.14
C ASN A 72 -6.63 -28.35 -2.36
#